data_AF-A0A950SWG5-F1
#
_entry.id   AF-A0A950SWG5-F1
#
_cell.length_a   1.000
_cell.length_b   1.000
_cell.length_c   1.000
_cell.angle_alpha   90.00
_cell.angle_beta   90.00
_cell.angle_gamma   90.00
#
_symmetry.space_group_name_H-M   'P 1'
#
loop_
_entity.id
_entity.type
_entity.pdbx_description
1 polymer ?
#
loop_
_entity_poly.entity_id
_entity_poly.type
_entity_poly.pdbx_seq_one_letter_code
_entity_poly.pdbx_strand_id
1 'polypeptide(L)'
;MTDSVALQTAPSHFWPQGWWKIVELRIGIVPLPVYVLLAALVAFFILRDGKVSSDLPTMIAVLALGGFGCAEIGKRLPVIRNLGAAAIFATFVPSYLVYAHLLPEGMLKPVAEFTKASNFLYLFIAAIIVGSIFGMDRQVL
;
A
#
# COMPACT_ATOMS: atom_id res chain seq x y z
N MET A 1 36.42 -48.80 -22.58
CA MET A 1 36.83 -47.76 -23.53
C MET A 1 35.54 -47.07 -23.95
N THR A 2 35.13 -46.09 -23.15
CA THR A 2 35.07 -44.65 -23.53
C THR A 2 33.98 -44.46 -24.58
N ASP A 3 32.80 -43.95 -24.22
CA ASP A 3 32.62 -42.50 -24.22
C ASP A 3 31.82 -41.94 -23.04
N SER A 4 32.57 -41.18 -22.25
CA SER A 4 32.15 -40.17 -21.31
C SER A 4 31.70 -38.90 -22.04
N VAL A 5 30.74 -38.19 -21.43
CA VAL A 5 30.62 -36.72 -21.45
C VAL A 5 30.05 -36.07 -22.72
N ALA A 6 28.77 -35.67 -22.62
CA ALA A 6 28.39 -34.25 -22.59
C ALA A 6 26.87 -34.12 -22.39
N LEU A 7 26.40 -34.22 -21.14
CA LEU A 7 25.08 -33.69 -20.79
C LEU A 7 25.16 -32.17 -20.86
N GLN A 8 24.73 -31.65 -22.01
CA GLN A 8 24.64 -30.25 -22.33
C GLN A 8 23.71 -29.56 -21.31
N THR A 9 24.29 -28.77 -20.41
CA THR A 9 23.55 -27.89 -19.49
C THR A 9 22.85 -26.81 -20.30
N ALA A 10 21.62 -27.06 -20.73
CA ALA A 10 20.76 -26.06 -21.34
C ALA A 10 20.45 -24.96 -20.29
N PRO A 11 20.49 -23.67 -20.66
CA PRO A 11 20.33 -22.58 -19.73
C PRO A 11 18.91 -22.63 -19.14
N SER A 12 18.79 -22.53 -17.82
CA SER A 12 17.51 -22.35 -17.16
C SER A 12 16.88 -21.05 -17.66
N HIS A 13 15.97 -21.16 -18.61
CA HIS A 13 15.22 -20.03 -19.14
C HIS A 13 14.39 -19.45 -17.98
N PHE A 14 14.77 -18.28 -17.49
CA PHE A 14 14.14 -17.52 -16.39
C PHE A 14 12.70 -17.05 -16.72
N TRP A 15 12.21 -17.38 -17.92
CA TRP A 15 10.89 -17.09 -18.47
C TRP A 15 10.11 -18.40 -18.54
N PRO A 16 8.86 -18.54 -18.04
CA PRO A 16 7.93 -17.51 -17.55
C PRO A 16 7.83 -17.44 -16.02
N GLN A 17 8.34 -18.44 -15.29
CA GLN A 17 8.02 -18.67 -13.87
C GLN A 17 8.55 -17.60 -12.91
N GLY A 18 9.66 -16.92 -13.26
CA GLY A 18 10.21 -15.82 -12.47
C GLY A 18 9.34 -14.56 -12.51
N TRP A 19 8.76 -14.24 -13.66
CA TRP A 19 7.84 -13.11 -13.83
C TRP A 19 6.54 -13.34 -13.06
N TRP A 20 5.95 -14.53 -13.13
CA TRP A 20 4.75 -14.88 -12.35
C TRP A 20 4.99 -14.77 -10.84
N LYS A 21 6.17 -15.16 -10.34
CA LYS A 21 6.54 -14.96 -8.92
C LYS A 21 6.61 -13.48 -8.50
N ILE A 22 7.04 -12.58 -9.37
CA ILE A 22 7.11 -11.13 -9.08
C ILE A 22 5.70 -10.50 -9.13
N VAL A 23 4.84 -10.99 -10.02
CA VAL A 23 3.43 -10.58 -10.11
C VAL A 23 2.60 -11.16 -8.95
N GLU A 24 2.95 -12.35 -8.45
CA GLU A 24 2.34 -12.99 -7.28
C GLU A 24 2.89 -12.50 -5.95
N LEU A 25 4.02 -11.79 -5.94
CA LEU A 25 4.56 -11.20 -4.72
C LEU A 25 3.61 -10.06 -4.27
N ARG A 26 2.71 -10.39 -3.34
CA ARG A 26 1.76 -9.43 -2.77
C ARG A 26 2.44 -8.67 -1.64
N ILE A 27 2.41 -7.34 -1.73
CA ILE A 27 2.70 -6.44 -0.62
C ILE A 27 1.34 -6.07 -0.02
N GLY A 28 1.03 -6.65 1.13
CA GLY A 28 -0.33 -6.62 1.68
C GLY A 28 -1.39 -7.23 0.75
N ILE A 29 -2.36 -6.43 0.30
CA ILE A 29 -3.49 -6.85 -0.57
C ILE A 29 -3.27 -6.46 -2.05
N VAL A 30 -2.26 -5.62 -2.32
CA VAL A 30 -1.98 -5.03 -3.63
C VAL A 30 -0.85 -5.82 -4.31
N PRO A 31 -1.01 -6.23 -5.59
CA PRO A 31 0.08 -6.89 -6.32
C PRO A 31 1.21 -5.90 -6.59
N LEU A 32 2.46 -6.33 -6.43
CA LEU A 32 3.66 -5.49 -6.57
C LEU A 32 3.66 -4.57 -7.80
N PRO A 33 3.23 -5.03 -9.00
CA PRO A 33 3.20 -4.17 -10.19
C PRO A 33 2.28 -2.96 -10.05
N VAL A 34 1.13 -3.12 -9.38
CA VAL A 34 0.17 -2.04 -9.16
C VAL A 34 0.71 -1.05 -8.13
N TYR A 35 1.38 -1.55 -7.09
CA TYR A 35 2.03 -0.69 -6.09
C TYR A 35 3.15 0.16 -6.71
N VAL A 36 4.00 -0.45 -7.53
CA VAL A 36 5.10 0.24 -8.23
C VAL A 36 4.56 1.26 -9.24
N LEU A 37 3.52 0.91 -10.00
CA LEU A 37 2.89 1.84 -10.95
C LEU A 37 2.30 3.05 -10.23
N LEU A 38 1.55 2.81 -9.15
CA LEU A 38 1.01 3.88 -8.32
C LEU A 38 2.12 4.77 -7.74
N ALA A 39 3.18 4.17 -7.19
CA ALA A 39 4.30 4.93 -6.61
C ALA A 39 5.02 5.77 -7.67
N ALA A 40 5.21 5.21 -8.88
CA ALA A 40 5.78 5.92 -10.01
C ALA A 40 4.89 7.08 -10.46
N LEU A 41 3.56 6.89 -10.47
CA LEU A 41 2.61 7.94 -10.83
C LEU A 41 2.63 9.08 -9.80
N VAL A 42 2.63 8.76 -8.51
CA VAL A 42 2.72 9.75 -7.42
C VAL A 42 4.06 10.50 -7.48
N ALA A 43 5.17 9.79 -7.67
CA ALA A 43 6.48 10.41 -7.85
C ALA A 43 6.52 11.31 -9.10
N PHE A 44 5.91 10.89 -10.21
CA PHE A 44 5.82 11.68 -11.44
C PHE A 44 5.05 12.99 -11.20
N PHE A 45 3.91 12.95 -10.52
CA PHE A 45 3.14 14.16 -10.19
C PHE A 45 3.89 15.12 -9.25
N ILE A 46 4.62 14.58 -8.27
CA ILE A 46 5.44 15.38 -7.37
C ILE A 46 6.60 16.05 -8.12
N LEU A 47 7.27 15.33 -9.02
CA LEU A 47 8.43 15.83 -9.77
C LEU A 47 8.06 16.81 -10.88
N ARG A 48 6.90 16.64 -11.53
CA ARG A 48 6.46 17.49 -12.65
C ARG A 48 5.72 18.75 -12.20
N ASP A 49 4.72 18.60 -11.35
CA ASP A 49 3.79 19.68 -11.03
C ASP A 49 4.07 20.29 -9.66
N GLY A 50 4.87 19.63 -8.80
CA GLY A 50 5.10 20.06 -7.42
C GLY A 50 3.85 20.05 -6.55
N LYS A 51 2.70 19.61 -7.09
CA LYS A 51 1.40 19.53 -6.44
C LYS A 51 0.70 18.25 -6.87
N VAL A 52 0.11 17.55 -5.90
CA VAL A 52 -0.79 16.43 -6.18
C VAL A 52 -2.21 16.98 -6.25
N SER A 53 -2.95 16.62 -7.31
CA SER A 53 -4.35 17.04 -7.48
C SER A 53 -5.20 16.51 -6.33
N SER A 54 -5.96 17.38 -5.65
CA SER A 54 -6.75 17.06 -4.44
C SER A 54 -8.06 16.30 -4.72
N ASP A 55 -8.17 15.67 -5.89
CA ASP A 55 -9.34 14.88 -6.28
C ASP A 55 -9.47 13.60 -5.45
N LEU A 56 -10.70 13.20 -5.15
CA LEU A 56 -11.01 12.03 -4.33
C LEU A 56 -10.32 10.72 -4.79
N PRO A 57 -10.29 10.37 -6.10
CA PRO A 57 -9.58 9.17 -6.56
C PRO A 57 -8.07 9.25 -6.33
N THR A 58 -7.47 10.42 -6.56
CA THR A 58 -6.03 10.65 -6.39
C THR A 58 -5.64 10.57 -4.92
N MET A 59 -6.45 11.15 -4.03
CA MET A 59 -6.20 11.10 -2.58
C MET A 59 -6.36 9.69 -2.02
N ILE A 60 -7.39 8.94 -2.43
CA ILE A 60 -7.55 7.53 -2.05
C ILE A 60 -6.36 6.71 -2.55
N ALA A 61 -5.89 6.94 -3.78
CA ALA A 61 -4.72 6.26 -4.33
C ALA A 61 -3.44 6.55 -3.53
N VAL A 62 -3.18 7.81 -3.16
CA VAL A 62 -2.02 8.21 -2.34
C VAL A 62 -2.11 7.63 -0.93
N LEU A 63 -3.28 7.72 -0.29
CA LEU A 63 -3.50 7.18 1.05
C LEU A 63 -3.40 5.65 1.07
N ALA A 64 -3.89 4.97 0.03
CA ALA A 64 -3.74 3.53 -0.12
C ALA A 64 -2.26 3.14 -0.30
N LEU A 65 -1.52 3.85 -1.16
CA LEU A 65 -0.08 3.67 -1.34
C LEU A 65 0.70 3.81 -0.02
N GLY A 66 0.46 4.92 0.68
CA GLY A 66 1.12 5.23 1.95
C GLY A 66 0.73 4.23 3.03
N GLY A 67 -0.56 3.95 3.17
CA GLY A 67 -1.12 3.02 4.14
C GLY A 67 -0.64 1.59 3.94
N PHE A 68 -0.72 1.05 2.72
CA PHE A 68 -0.24 -0.30 2.42
C PHE A 68 1.28 -0.40 2.48
N GLY A 69 2.01 0.64 2.07
CA GLY A 69 3.47 0.72 2.21
C GLY A 69 3.90 0.64 3.68
N CYS A 70 3.31 1.48 4.54
CA CYS A 70 3.60 1.49 5.98
C CYS A 70 3.14 0.19 6.65
N ALA A 71 1.99 -0.36 6.26
CA ALA A 71 1.46 -1.61 6.80
C ALA A 71 2.33 -2.82 6.45
N GLU A 72 2.91 -2.87 5.25
CA GLU A 72 3.84 -3.94 4.84
C GLU A 72 5.13 -3.89 5.66
N ILE A 73 5.67 -2.69 5.87
CA ILE A 73 6.83 -2.50 6.76
C ILE A 73 6.50 -2.97 8.18
N GLY A 74 5.31 -2.61 8.69
CA GLY A 74 4.84 -3.05 10.01
C GLY A 74 4.62 -4.57 10.13
N LYS A 75 4.17 -5.24 9.07
CA LYS A 75 3.99 -6.71 9.03
C LYS A 75 5.30 -7.49 9.07
N ARG A 76 6.39 -6.89 8.61
CA ARG A 76 7.72 -7.53 8.57
C ARG A 76 8.43 -7.52 9.92
N LEU A 77 7.93 -6.77 10.91
CA LEU A 77 8.51 -6.74 12.25
C LEU A 77 7.88 -7.82 13.16
N PRO A 78 8.64 -8.87 13.56
CA PRO A 78 8.09 -10.02 14.27
C PRO A 78 7.69 -9.73 15.73
N VAL A 79 8.18 -8.65 16.33
CA VAL A 79 8.04 -8.36 17.78
C VAL A 79 6.61 -7.93 18.17
N ILE A 80 5.87 -7.29 17.27
CA ILE A 80 4.56 -6.64 17.57
C ILE A 80 3.42 -7.15 16.69
N ARG A 81 3.66 -8.20 15.90
CA ARG A 81 2.70 -8.78 14.93
C ARG A 81 1.34 -9.11 15.56
N ASN A 82 1.31 -9.59 16.79
CA ASN A 82 0.09 -10.03 17.47
C ASN A 82 -0.77 -8.87 18.03
N LEU A 83 -0.21 -7.66 18.10
CA LEU A 83 -0.88 -6.46 18.65
C LEU A 83 -1.44 -5.54 17.57
N GLY A 84 -1.47 -5.99 16.30
CA GLY A 84 -1.86 -5.13 15.19
C GLY A 84 -0.76 -4.18 14.75
N ALA A 85 0.51 -4.63 14.74
CA ALA A 85 1.67 -3.85 14.28
C ALA A 85 1.43 -3.10 12.97
N ALA A 86 0.69 -3.69 12.03
CA ALA A 86 0.36 -3.06 10.76
C ALA A 86 -0.45 -1.76 10.93
N ALA A 87 -1.43 -1.72 11.83
CA ALA A 87 -2.24 -0.53 12.10
C ALA A 87 -1.44 0.53 12.84
N ILE A 88 -0.64 0.13 13.84
CA ILE A 88 0.24 1.02 14.60
C ILE A 88 1.28 1.66 13.67
N PHE A 89 1.96 0.87 12.83
CA PHE A 89 2.91 1.42 11.86
C PHE A 89 2.22 2.31 10.83
N ALA A 90 1.03 1.94 10.35
CA ALA A 90 0.29 2.77 9.41
C ALA A 90 -0.14 4.14 9.98
N THR A 91 -0.21 4.32 11.30
CA THR A 91 -0.53 5.62 11.93
C THR A 91 0.71 6.39 12.38
N PHE A 92 1.69 5.71 12.97
CA PHE A 92 2.89 6.35 13.52
C PHE A 92 3.94 6.67 12.46
N VAL A 93 4.12 5.83 11.43
CA VAL A 93 5.12 6.07 10.38
C VAL A 93 4.81 7.33 9.57
N PRO A 94 3.57 7.57 9.08
CA PRO A 94 3.26 8.82 8.40
C PRO A 94 3.49 10.03 9.30
N SER A 95 3.10 9.95 10.57
CA SER A 95 3.30 11.04 11.54
C SER A 95 4.79 11.38 11.73
N TYR A 96 5.65 10.34 11.79
CA TYR A 96 7.09 10.52 11.83
C TYR A 96 7.66 11.09 10.53
N LEU A 97 7.19 10.62 9.37
CA LEU A 97 7.62 11.12 8.06
C LEU A 97 7.30 12.62 7.86
N VAL A 98 6.16 13.07 8.37
CA VAL A 98 5.78 14.49 8.39
C VAL A 98 6.70 15.29 9.30
N TYR A 99 6.98 14.78 10.50
CA TYR A 99 7.88 15.44 11.46
C TYR A 99 9.32 15.57 10.95
N ALA A 100 9.82 14.54 10.26
CA ALA A 100 11.15 14.52 9.66
C ALA A 100 11.26 15.32 8.34
N HIS A 101 10.19 16.00 7.91
CA HIS A 101 10.13 16.77 6.65
C HIS A 101 10.52 15.99 5.38
N LEU A 102 10.38 14.66 5.41
CA LEU A 102 10.66 13.77 4.27
C LEU A 102 9.56 13.83 3.20
N LEU A 103 8.37 14.30 3.57
CA LEU A 103 7.23 14.45 2.67
C LEU A 103 7.16 15.88 2.11
N PRO A 104 7.07 16.06 0.78
CA PRO A 104 6.97 17.37 0.16
C PRO A 104 5.64 18.05 0.53
N GLU A 105 5.66 19.38 0.71
CA GLU A 105 4.45 20.15 1.05
C GLU A 105 3.31 19.99 0.03
N GLY A 106 3.66 19.75 -1.23
CA GLY A 106 2.73 19.49 -2.33
C GLY A 106 1.88 18.22 -2.16
N MET A 107 2.24 17.32 -1.24
CA MET A 107 1.43 16.18 -0.82
C MET A 107 0.68 16.44 0.48
N LEU A 108 1.29 17.17 1.42
CA LEU A 108 0.73 17.36 2.76
C LEU A 108 -0.55 18.22 2.74
N LYS A 109 -0.57 19.29 1.94
CA LYS A 109 -1.74 20.18 1.83
C LYS A 109 -2.96 19.44 1.27
N PRO A 110 -2.88 18.74 0.12
CA PRO A 110 -3.99 17.96 -0.41
C PRO A 110 -4.47 16.87 0.55
N VAL A 111 -3.56 16.15 1.22
CA VAL A 111 -3.94 15.08 2.17
C VAL A 111 -4.66 15.66 3.40
N ALA A 112 -4.19 16.79 3.93
CA ALA A 112 -4.83 17.45 5.06
C ALA A 112 -6.20 18.02 4.69
N GLU A 113 -6.31 18.64 3.51
CA GLU A 113 -7.57 19.16 2.98
C GLU A 113 -8.55 18.01 2.70
N PHE A 114 -8.12 16.92 2.08
CA PHE A 114 -8.96 15.74 1.90
C PHE A 114 -9.47 15.21 3.24
N THR A 115 -8.60 15.06 4.24
CA THR A 115 -8.97 14.47 5.53
C THR A 115 -9.90 15.37 6.35
N LYS A 116 -9.72 16.71 6.29
CA LYS A 116 -10.51 17.67 7.08
C LYS A 116 -11.74 18.21 6.35
N ALA A 117 -11.59 18.53 5.07
CA ALA A 117 -12.62 19.19 4.26
C ALA A 117 -13.54 18.18 3.56
N SER A 118 -13.03 17.00 3.22
CA SER A 118 -13.91 15.96 2.69
C SER A 118 -14.63 15.30 3.86
N ASN A 119 -15.96 15.40 3.89
CA ASN A 119 -16.83 14.61 4.78
C ASN A 119 -16.66 13.08 4.61
N PHE A 120 -15.64 12.64 3.86
CA PHE A 120 -15.20 11.26 3.69
C PHE A 120 -14.93 10.56 5.02
N LEU A 121 -14.31 11.22 6.00
CA LEU A 121 -14.08 10.61 7.32
C LEU A 121 -15.42 10.33 8.02
N TYR A 122 -16.38 11.26 7.96
CA TYR A 122 -17.72 11.05 8.49
C TYR A 122 -18.49 9.96 7.73
N LEU A 123 -18.39 9.94 6.40
CA LEU A 123 -18.99 8.89 5.57
C LEU A 123 -18.42 7.51 5.90
N PHE A 124 -17.10 7.42 6.10
CA PHE A 124 -16.41 6.17 6.44
C PHE A 124 -16.83 5.66 7.83
N ILE A 125 -16.88 6.54 8.83
CA ILE A 125 -17.37 6.20 10.17
C ILE A 125 -18.84 5.77 10.11
N ALA A 126 -19.69 6.51 9.40
CA ALA A 126 -21.10 6.17 9.24
C ALA A 126 -21.28 4.80 8.58
N ALA A 127 -20.53 4.51 7.51
CA ALA A 127 -20.58 3.21 6.83
C ALA A 127 -20.17 2.04 7.74
N ILE A 128 -19.13 2.22 8.57
CA ILE A 128 -18.69 1.19 9.52
C ILE A 128 -19.74 0.98 10.62
N ILE A 129 -20.29 2.05 11.20
CA ILE A 129 -21.31 1.94 12.26
C ILE A 129 -22.56 1.24 11.71
N VAL A 130 -23.08 1.70 10.57
CA VAL A 130 -24.27 1.11 9.94
C VAL A 130 -24.02 -0.34 9.55
N GLY A 131 -22.85 -0.65 8.98
CA GLY A 131 -22.45 -2.02 8.65
C GLY A 131 -22.37 -2.93 9.88
N SER A 132 -21.86 -2.42 11.00
CA SER A 132 -21.80 -3.17 12.26
C SER A 132 -23.20 -3.43 12.84
N ILE A 133 -24.13 -2.47 12.73
CA ILE A 133 -25.52 -2.64 13.20
C ILE A 133 -26.26 -3.67 12.33
N PHE A 134 -26.13 -3.56 11.00
CA PHE A 134 -26.75 -4.51 10.07
C PHE A 134 -26.14 -5.92 10.15
N GLY A 135 -24.90 -6.04 10.62
CA GLY A 135 -24.20 -7.32 10.78
C GLY A 135 -24.51 -8.07 12.08
N MET A 136 -25.21 -7.46 13.04
CA MET A 136 -25.66 -8.14 14.26
C MET A 136 -26.83 -9.07 13.96
N ASP A 137 -26.79 -10.28 14.52
CA ASP A 137 -27.91 -11.22 14.41
C ASP A 137 -29.15 -10.60 15.08
N ARG A 138 -30.23 -10.52 14.30
CA ARG A 138 -31.50 -9.93 14.69
C ARG A 138 -32.28 -10.76 15.74
N GLN A 139 -31.77 -11.94 16.13
CA GLN A 139 -32.30 -12.74 17.24
C GLN A 139 -31.66 -12.42 18.60
N VAL A 140 -30.53 -11.70 18.65
CA VAL A 140 -29.89 -11.23 19.90
C VAL A 140 -30.10 -9.74 20.18
N LEU A 141 -30.89 -9.07 19.35
CA LEU A 141 -31.44 -7.71 19.60
C LEU A 141 -32.75 -7.82 20.39
#